data_AF-A0A3S4IMK1-F1
#
_entry.id   AF-A0A3S4IMK1-F1
#
_cell.length_a   1.000
_cell.length_b   1.000
_cell.length_c   1.000
_cell.angle_alpha   90.00
_cell.angle_beta   90.00
_cell.angle_gamma   90.00
#
_symmetry.space_group_name_H-M   'P 1'
#
loop_
_entity.id
_entity.type
_entity.pdbx_description
1 polymer ?
#
loop_
_entity_poly.entity_id
_entity_poly.type
_entity_poly.pdbx_seq_one_letter_code
_entity_poly.pdbx_strand_id
1 'polypeptide(L)' 'MKGKWWINRYWKKQKGFWLIAFSKYMKESPMKALVCVKQVVDHNVRIRIKRDHSDVDISDSKTQYQSI' A
#
# COMPACT_ATOMS: atom_id res chain seq x y z
N MET A 1 -20.94 36.67 -30.16
CA MET A 1 -20.72 35.55 -29.21
C MET A 1 -19.41 34.76 -29.47
N LYS A 2 -18.26 35.42 -29.71
CA LYS A 2 -16.99 34.75 -30.10
C LYS A 2 -15.94 34.62 -28.98
N GLY A 3 -16.06 35.38 -27.89
CA GLY A 3 -15.04 35.41 -26.81
C GLY A 3 -15.03 34.20 -25.87
N LYS A 4 -16.20 33.57 -25.63
CA LYS A 4 -16.32 32.45 -24.67
C LYS A 4 -15.71 31.12 -25.17
N TRP A 5 -15.51 30.97 -26.48
CA TRP A 5 -15.00 29.73 -27.08
C TRP A 5 -13.49 29.54 -26.90
N TRP A 6 -12.73 30.65 -26.88
CA TRP A 6 -11.27 30.61 -26.75
C TRP A 6 -10.82 30.24 -25.34
N ILE A 7 -11.50 30.76 -24.31
CA ILE A 7 -11.22 30.45 -22.90
C ILE A 7 -11.44 28.96 -22.61
N ASN A 8 -12.52 28.36 -23.12
CA ASN A 8 -12.82 26.96 -22.88
C ASN A 8 -11.81 26.01 -23.56
N ARG A 9 -11.28 26.41 -24.73
CA ARG A 9 -10.22 25.66 -25.43
C ARG A 9 -8.87 25.75 -24.72
N TYR A 10 -8.53 26.91 -24.14
CA TYR A 10 -7.33 27.09 -23.31
C TYR A 10 -7.39 26.28 -22.02
N TRP A 11 -8.54 26.27 -21.34
CA TRP A 11 -8.76 25.47 -20.12
C TRP A 11 -8.67 23.96 -20.36
N LYS A 12 -9.16 23.45 -21.50
CA LYS A 12 -9.01 22.03 -21.88
C LYS A 12 -7.56 21.64 -22.14
N LYS A 13 -6.76 22.51 -22.76
CA LYS A 13 -5.34 22.27 -23.04
C LYS A 13 -4.49 22.23 -21.76
N GLN A 14 -4.76 23.11 -20.80
CA GLN A 14 -4.04 23.14 -19.52
C GLN A 14 -4.23 21.86 -18.70
N LYS A 15 -5.46 21.33 -18.63
CA LYS A 15 -5.75 20.09 -17.88
C LYS A 15 -5.06 18.86 -18.46
N GLY A 16 -4.96 18.75 -19.79
CA GLY A 16 -4.27 17.64 -20.44
C GLY A 16 -2.74 17.70 -20.26
N PHE A 17 -2.16 18.89 -20.31
CA PHE A 17 -0.72 19.08 -20.14
C PHE A 17 -0.24 18.70 -18.73
N TRP A 18 -1.00 19.10 -17.70
CA TRP A 18 -0.69 18.75 -16.30
C TRP A 18 -0.77 17.25 -16.04
N LEU A 19 -1.73 16.54 -16.65
CA LEU A 19 -1.87 15.09 -16.50
C LEU A 19 -0.68 14.32 -17.10
N ILE A 20 -0.20 14.76 -18.26
CA ILE A 20 0.95 14.13 -18.94
C ILE A 20 2.24 14.39 -18.15
N ALA A 21 2.44 15.62 -17.67
CA ALA A 21 3.58 15.96 -16.83
C ALA A 21 3.57 15.14 -15.52
N PHE A 22 2.41 15.03 -14.87
CA PHE A 22 2.25 14.23 -13.66
C PHE A 22 2.51 12.73 -13.90
N SER A 23 1.96 12.16 -14.98
CA SER A 23 2.20 10.76 -15.35
C SER A 23 3.68 10.48 -15.63
N LYS A 24 4.38 11.41 -16.28
CA LYS A 24 5.83 11.31 -16.50
C LYS A 24 6.60 11.37 -15.19
N TYR A 25 6.22 12.27 -14.28
CA TYR A 25 6.82 12.41 -12.95
C TYR A 25 6.64 11.14 -12.09
N MET A 26 5.46 10.54 -12.10
CA MET A 26 5.16 9.30 -11.37
C MET A 26 5.92 8.08 -11.94
N LYS A 27 6.33 8.12 -13.22
CA LYS A 27 7.08 7.05 -13.88
C LYS A 27 8.59 7.14 -13.63
N GLU A 28 9.13 8.34 -13.46
CA GLU A 28 10.58 8.55 -13.23
C GLU A 28 11.02 8.17 -11.80
N SER A 29 10.10 8.22 -10.83
CA SER A 29 10.34 7.76 -9.46
C SER A 29 9.23 6.80 -9.01
N PRO A 30 9.45 5.46 -9.07
CA PRO A 30 8.46 4.53 -8.56
C PRO A 30 8.27 4.76 -7.07
N MET A 31 7.04 5.09 -6.65
CA MET A 31 6.70 5.13 -5.23
C MET A 31 6.96 3.75 -4.63
N LYS A 32 7.88 3.69 -3.66
CA LYS A 32 8.16 2.46 -2.91
C LYS A 32 7.26 2.42 -1.69
N ALA A 33 6.37 1.45 -1.63
CA ALA A 33 5.58 1.18 -0.44
C ALA A 33 6.41 0.35 0.54
N LEU A 34 6.58 0.85 1.76
CA LEU A 34 7.10 0.06 2.88
C LEU A 34 5.92 -0.62 3.55
N VAL A 35 5.92 -1.96 3.58
CA VAL A 35 4.89 -2.76 4.25
C VAL A 35 5.56 -3.49 5.41
N CYS A 36 5.14 -3.15 6.63
CA CYS A 36 5.57 -3.84 7.84
C CYS A 36 4.77 -5.13 7.96
N VAL A 37 5.48 -6.26 8.07
CA VAL A 37 4.88 -7.57 8.23
C VAL A 37 5.40 -8.19 9.51
N LYS A 38 4.50 -8.73 10.33
CA LYS A 38 4.84 -9.45 11.56
C LYS A 38 4.60 -10.93 11.37
N GLN A 39 5.54 -11.76 11.81
CA GLN A 39 5.33 -13.20 11.91
C GLN A 39 4.53 -13.49 13.18
N VAL A 40 3.37 -14.11 13.03
CA VAL A 40 2.43 -14.41 14.12
C VAL A 40 2.05 -15.89 14.03
N VAL A 41 1.72 -16.50 15.16
CA VAL A 41 1.15 -17.85 15.18
C VAL A 41 -0.21 -17.83 14.49
N ASP A 42 -0.44 -18.83 13.62
CA ASP A 42 -1.68 -19.00 12.89
C ASP A 42 -2.88 -19.03 13.85
N HIS A 43 -3.94 -18.31 13.50
CA HIS A 43 -5.15 -18.20 14.30
C HIS A 43 -5.86 -19.54 14.52
N ASN A 44 -5.59 -20.55 13.66
CA ASN A 44 -6.17 -21.88 13.77
C ASN A 44 -5.37 -22.82 14.69
N VAL A 45 -4.17 -22.43 15.13
CA VAL A 45 -3.33 -23.27 15.99
C VAL A 45 -3.76 -23.08 17.43
N ARG A 46 -4.07 -24.20 18.10
CA ARG A 46 -4.31 -24.21 19.55
C ARG A 46 -3.01 -23.87 20.28
N ILE A 47 -3.04 -22.76 21.01
CA ILE A 47 -1.94 -22.27 21.84
C ILE A 47 -1.70 -23.28 22.97
N ARG A 48 -0.49 -23.86 23.03
CA ARG A 48 -0.04 -24.70 24.15
C ARG A 48 0.88 -23.85 25.02
N ILE A 49 0.76 -23.97 26.33
CA ILE A 49 1.64 -23.27 27.29
C ILE A 49 2.82 -24.20 27.59
N LYS A 50 4.03 -23.64 27.66
CA LYS A 50 5.23 -24.40 28.06
C LYS A 50 5.06 -24.93 29.49
N ARG A 51 5.76 -26.03 29.79
CA ARG A 51 5.66 -26.73 31.08
C ARG A 51 6.10 -25.89 32.28
N ASP A 52 6.97 -24.93 32.04
CA ASP A 52 7.48 -23.95 33.00
C ASP A 52 6.58 -22.72 33.17
N HIS A 53 5.42 -22.67 32.50
CA HIS A 53 4.47 -21.55 32.52
C HIS A 53 5.06 -20.18 32.11
N SER A 54 6.26 -20.17 31.50
CA SER A 54 6.93 -18.91 31.17
C SER A 54 6.38 -18.27 29.89
N ASP A 55 5.91 -19.09 28.95
CA ASP A 55 5.51 -18.64 27.61
C ASP A 55 4.68 -19.69 26.87
N VAL A 56 4.22 -19.32 25.67
CA VAL A 56 3.58 -20.19 24.68
C VAL A 56 4.64 -21.06 23.98
N ASP A 57 4.28 -22.32 23.73
CA ASP A 57 5.10 -23.25 22.95
C ASP A 57 4.89 -23.03 21.45
N ILE A 58 5.92 -22.50 20.79
CA ILE A 58 5.91 -22.15 19.36
C ILE A 58 6.59 -23.26 18.52
N SER A 59 7.21 -24.27 19.15
CA SER A 59 8.10 -25.24 18.50
C SER A 59 7.44 -26.02 17.36
N ASP A 60 6.16 -26.41 17.52
CA ASP A 60 5.37 -27.15 16.52
C ASP A 60 4.24 -26.30 15.90
N SER A 61 4.27 -24.97 16.12
CA SER A 61 3.19 -24.07 15.70
C SER A 61 3.39 -23.55 14.28
N LYS A 62 2.35 -23.64 13.44
CA LYS A 62 2.36 -22.97 12.14
C LYS A 62 2.36 -21.45 12.34
N THR A 63 3.29 -20.77 11.69
CA THR A 63 3.38 -19.30 11.69
C THR A 63 2.93 -18.73 10.35
N GLN A 64 2.22 -17.61 10.38
CA GLN A 64 1.85 -16.85 9.19
C GLN A 64 2.39 -15.43 9.27
N TYR A 65 2.62 -14.83 8.11
CA TYR A 65 2.99 -13.43 7.97
C TYR A 65 1.74 -12.58 7.87
N GLN A 66 1.58 -11.63 8.79
CA GLN A 66 0.45 -10.70 8.81
C GLN A 66 0.96 -9.27 8.61
N SER A 67 0.41 -8.59 7.61
CA SER A 67 0.63 -7.16 7.39
C SER A 67 0.01 -6.37 8.55
N ILE A 68 0.74 -5.39 9.08
CA ILE A 68 0.28 -4.50 10.16
C ILE A 68 -0.50 -3.32 9.57
#